data_AF-A0A3D3NEY0-F1
#
_entry.id   AF-A0A3D3NEY0-F1
#
_cell.length_a   1.000
_cell.length_b   1.000
_cell.length_c   1.000
_cell.angle_alpha   90.00
_cell.angle_beta   90.00
_cell.angle_gamma   90.00
#
_symmetry.space_group_name_H-M   'P 1'
#
loop_
_entity.id
_entity.type
_entity.pdbx_description
1 polymer ?
#
loop_
_entity_poly.entity_id
_entity_poly.type
_entity_poly.pdbx_seq_one_letter_code
_entity_poly.pdbx_strand_id
1 'polypeptide(L)'
;MPALALAALLVGSVQAAPLPAEWWWYWDRPANKLPVPRPGVGAAVLTRHVYFSGGRVIAVARRSALTLPPGVVSIPLIHVEVDPAQPFAGTDEQRNRLRDLVVAEALVARRPPLIQLDFEARQSQRRFWTAAVQAIRERLPTEVRLSVTALASWCFGDRWLAEVPADEIVPMYFRLGKAREAFIAQCGRDSGAALPRGTRRGGRRAAVAGGLAGTTGSGHARLLQREESEDSARSNAHPETRSGVP
;
A
#
# COMPACT_ATOMS: atom_id res chain seq x y z
N MET A 1 -40.00 -38.75 -31.87
CA MET A 1 -39.85 -37.74 -30.80
C MET A 1 -38.59 -38.05 -30.01
N PRO A 2 -37.42 -37.42 -30.26
CA PRO A 2 -36.26 -37.59 -29.39
C PRO A 2 -36.32 -36.55 -28.26
N ALA A 3 -36.05 -37.01 -27.04
CA ALA A 3 -36.02 -36.20 -25.83
C ALA A 3 -34.78 -35.29 -25.83
N LEU A 4 -35.01 -33.98 -25.73
CA LEU A 4 -33.99 -32.97 -25.44
C LEU A 4 -33.57 -33.10 -23.97
N ALA A 5 -32.35 -33.57 -23.72
CA ALA A 5 -31.70 -33.46 -22.42
C ALA A 5 -31.18 -32.03 -22.23
N LEU A 6 -31.83 -31.26 -21.34
CA LEU A 6 -31.36 -29.95 -20.91
C LEU A 6 -30.15 -30.13 -20.00
N ALA A 7 -28.95 -29.83 -20.50
CA ALA A 7 -27.77 -29.68 -19.66
C ALA A 7 -27.90 -28.35 -18.89
N ALA A 8 -28.29 -28.43 -17.62
CA ALA A 8 -28.27 -27.27 -16.73
C ALA A 8 -26.81 -26.89 -16.45
N LEU A 9 -26.37 -25.75 -16.98
CA LEU A 9 -25.14 -25.10 -16.55
C LEU A 9 -25.28 -24.75 -15.06
N LEU A 10 -24.58 -25.50 -14.21
CA LEU A 10 -24.29 -25.06 -12.85
C LEU A 10 -23.37 -23.84 -12.96
N VAL A 11 -23.96 -22.65 -13.01
CA VAL A 11 -23.27 -21.41 -12.69
C VAL A 11 -22.95 -21.49 -11.20
N GLY A 12 -21.83 -22.14 -10.88
CA GLY A 12 -21.26 -22.08 -9.55
C GLY A 12 -20.94 -20.62 -9.26
N SER A 13 -21.72 -20.00 -8.38
CA SER A 13 -21.32 -18.76 -7.75
C SER A 13 -20.02 -19.02 -7.01
N VAL A 14 -18.90 -18.68 -7.64
CA VAL A 14 -17.61 -18.61 -6.96
C VAL A 14 -17.76 -17.50 -5.93
N GLN A 15 -18.14 -17.86 -4.70
CA GLN A 15 -18.03 -16.96 -3.57
C GLN A 15 -16.56 -16.50 -3.56
N ALA A 16 -16.32 -15.22 -3.85
CA ALA A 16 -14.99 -14.67 -3.70
C ALA A 16 -14.57 -14.93 -2.26
N ALA A 17 -13.51 -15.71 -2.05
CA ALA A 17 -12.98 -15.93 -0.73
C ALA A 17 -12.73 -14.55 -0.10
N PRO A 18 -13.15 -14.32 1.15
CA PRO A 18 -12.96 -13.03 1.79
C PRO A 18 -11.48 -12.67 1.74
N LEU A 19 -11.18 -11.41 1.41
CA LEU A 19 -9.80 -10.92 1.39
C LEU A 19 -9.14 -11.14 2.76
N PRO A 20 -7.82 -11.37 2.83
CA PRO A 20 -7.08 -11.42 4.09
C PRO A 20 -7.25 -10.17 4.94
N ALA A 21 -7.40 -10.33 6.26
CA ALA A 21 -7.45 -9.22 7.22
C ALA A 21 -6.06 -8.72 7.65
N GLU A 22 -5.00 -9.43 7.27
CA GLU A 22 -3.61 -9.02 7.46
C GLU A 22 -2.87 -9.19 6.13
N TRP A 23 -2.00 -8.25 5.81
CA TRP A 23 -1.20 -8.28 4.59
C TRP A 23 0.24 -7.88 4.89
N TRP A 24 1.19 -8.52 4.22
CA TRP A 24 2.60 -8.14 4.27
C TRP A 24 3.04 -7.49 2.97
N TRP A 25 3.87 -6.45 3.08
CA TRP A 25 4.48 -5.76 1.95
C TRP A 25 5.77 -6.45 1.52
N TYR A 26 5.82 -6.86 0.26
CA TYR A 26 6.98 -7.51 -0.34
C TYR A 26 7.67 -6.53 -1.28
N TRP A 27 8.61 -5.77 -0.72
CA TRP A 27 9.49 -4.87 -1.46
C TRP A 27 10.44 -5.60 -2.42
N ASP A 28 11.06 -4.89 -3.37
CA ASP A 28 12.02 -5.47 -4.33
C ASP A 28 13.32 -5.86 -3.62
N ARG A 29 13.31 -7.06 -3.05
CA ARG A 29 14.43 -7.74 -2.41
C ARG A 29 14.57 -9.14 -3.02
N PRO A 30 15.78 -9.74 -2.97
CA PRO A 30 15.97 -11.13 -3.38
C PRO A 30 14.97 -12.05 -2.68
N ALA A 31 14.26 -12.89 -3.45
CA ALA A 31 13.15 -13.69 -2.92
C ALA A 31 13.55 -14.65 -1.79
N ASN A 32 14.79 -15.15 -1.81
CA ASN A 32 15.35 -15.99 -0.75
C ASN A 32 15.61 -15.26 0.57
N LYS A 33 15.46 -13.92 0.61
CA LYS A 33 15.56 -13.10 1.82
C LYS A 33 14.20 -12.67 2.35
N LEU A 34 13.11 -12.96 1.63
CA LEU A 34 11.77 -12.57 2.03
C LEU A 34 11.13 -13.68 2.86
N PRO A 35 10.44 -13.34 3.96
CA PRO A 35 9.78 -14.34 4.79
C PRO A 35 8.60 -14.96 4.04
N VAL A 36 8.29 -16.22 4.35
CA VAL A 36 7.08 -16.86 3.86
C VAL A 36 5.88 -16.32 4.65
N PRO A 37 4.79 -15.85 4.01
CA PRO A 37 3.63 -15.38 4.75
C PRO A 37 2.97 -16.51 5.52
N ARG A 38 2.51 -16.19 6.74
CA ARG A 38 1.75 -17.13 7.58
C ARG A 38 0.41 -17.48 6.90
N PRO A 39 -0.18 -18.65 7.19
CA PRO A 39 -1.53 -18.97 6.72
C PRO A 39 -2.53 -17.86 7.05
N GLY A 40 -3.34 -17.46 6.06
CA GLY A 40 -4.34 -16.39 6.21
C GLY A 40 -3.80 -14.96 6.04
N VAL A 41 -2.48 -14.77 5.85
CA VAL A 41 -1.88 -13.47 5.56
C VAL A 41 -1.74 -13.26 4.05
N GLY A 42 -2.22 -12.14 3.54
CA GLY A 42 -2.08 -11.73 2.14
C GLY A 42 -0.70 -11.12 1.84
N ALA A 43 -0.37 -11.02 0.55
CA ALA A 43 0.87 -10.41 0.09
C ALA A 43 0.59 -9.20 -0.82
N ALA A 44 0.93 -7.99 -0.39
CA ALA A 44 1.00 -6.84 -1.30
C ALA A 44 2.40 -6.80 -1.90
N VAL A 45 2.51 -7.08 -3.18
CA VAL A 45 3.81 -7.30 -3.84
C VAL A 45 4.17 -6.07 -4.65
N LEU A 46 5.32 -5.44 -4.36
CA LEU A 46 5.83 -4.37 -5.20
C LEU A 46 6.06 -4.93 -6.61
N THR A 47 5.31 -4.41 -7.58
CA THR A 47 5.38 -4.78 -9.00
C THR A 47 6.13 -3.74 -9.82
N ARG A 48 5.92 -2.46 -9.49
CA ARG A 48 6.56 -1.32 -10.13
C ARG A 48 6.93 -0.26 -9.09
N HIS A 49 8.13 0.28 -9.23
CA HIS A 49 8.55 1.52 -8.58
C HIS A 49 8.53 2.64 -9.62
N VAL A 50 7.81 3.72 -9.36
CA VAL A 50 7.72 4.91 -10.19
C VAL A 50 8.45 6.07 -9.52
N TYR A 51 9.37 6.70 -10.23
CA TYR A 51 10.04 7.92 -9.80
C TYR A 51 9.58 9.11 -10.64
N PHE A 52 9.19 10.18 -9.97
CA PHE A 52 9.07 11.50 -10.60
C PHE A 52 10.38 12.27 -10.42
N SER A 53 11.07 12.55 -11.53
CA SER A 53 12.38 13.23 -11.54
C SER A 53 12.35 14.35 -12.57
N GLY A 54 12.20 15.60 -12.11
CA GLY A 54 11.88 16.72 -12.98
C GLY A 54 10.46 16.57 -13.56
N GLY A 55 10.35 16.75 -14.87
CA GLY A 55 9.15 16.43 -15.65
C GLY A 55 9.05 14.97 -16.11
N ARG A 56 10.02 14.11 -15.77
CA ARG A 56 10.07 12.72 -16.24
C ARG A 56 9.31 11.78 -15.31
N VAL A 57 8.87 10.66 -15.87
CA VAL A 57 8.33 9.50 -15.14
C VAL A 57 9.21 8.29 -15.45
N ILE A 58 9.90 7.78 -14.46
CA ILE A 58 10.79 6.61 -14.58
C ILE A 58 10.10 5.45 -13.88
N ALA A 59 9.68 4.43 -14.63
CA ALA A 59 9.04 3.25 -14.08
C ALA A 59 9.98 2.05 -14.14
N VAL A 60 10.27 1.45 -13.00
CA VAL A 60 11.15 0.29 -12.84
C VAL A 60 10.30 -0.88 -12.39
N ALA A 61 10.28 -1.95 -13.19
CA ALA A 61 9.63 -3.20 -12.78
C ALA A 61 10.42 -3.86 -11.64
N ARG A 62 9.72 -4.62 -10.79
CA ARG A 62 10.35 -5.49 -9.79
C ARG A 62 11.44 -6.34 -10.45
N ARG A 63 12.65 -6.36 -9.88
CA ARG A 63 13.79 -7.10 -10.44
C ARG A 63 13.84 -8.54 -9.97
N SER A 64 13.48 -8.77 -8.71
CA SER A 64 13.54 -10.10 -8.11
C SER A 64 12.22 -10.84 -8.27
N ALA A 65 12.16 -11.91 -9.09
CA ALA A 65 10.98 -12.76 -9.18
C ALA A 65 10.59 -13.30 -7.79
N LEU A 66 9.32 -13.19 -7.41
CA LEU A 66 8.81 -13.64 -6.12
C LEU A 66 7.87 -14.84 -6.34
N THR A 67 8.24 -15.99 -5.77
CA THR A 67 7.38 -17.18 -5.73
C THR A 67 6.70 -17.23 -4.37
N LEU A 68 5.37 -17.09 -4.36
CA LEU A 68 4.56 -17.24 -3.16
C LEU A 68 4.04 -18.68 -3.05
N PRO A 69 3.87 -19.23 -1.83
CA PRO A 69 3.22 -20.52 -1.64
C PRO A 69 1.82 -20.56 -2.28
N PRO A 70 1.36 -21.74 -2.76
CA PRO A 70 -0.01 -21.91 -3.22
C PRO A 70 -1.03 -21.45 -2.17
N GLY A 71 -2.09 -20.79 -2.63
CA GLY A 71 -3.17 -20.30 -1.76
C GLY A 71 -2.93 -18.95 -1.09
N VAL A 72 -1.72 -18.37 -1.21
CA VAL A 72 -1.48 -17.00 -0.74
C VAL A 72 -2.15 -16.00 -1.68
N VAL A 73 -3.11 -15.25 -1.15
CA VAL A 73 -3.74 -14.15 -1.87
C VAL A 73 -2.71 -13.03 -2.05
N SER A 74 -2.49 -12.58 -3.28
CA SER A 74 -1.55 -11.49 -3.58
C SER A 74 -2.19 -10.38 -4.39
N ILE A 75 -1.78 -9.13 -4.10
CA ILE A 75 -2.22 -7.93 -4.82
C ILE A 75 -1.00 -7.16 -5.36
N PRO A 76 -1.13 -6.50 -6.52
CA PRO A 76 -0.10 -5.59 -7.01
C PRO A 76 -0.03 -4.34 -6.12
N LEU A 77 1.20 -3.98 -5.76
CA LEU A 77 1.56 -2.71 -5.14
C LEU A 77 2.42 -1.92 -6.14
N ILE A 78 2.07 -0.66 -6.38
CA ILE A 78 2.91 0.30 -7.09
C ILE A 78 3.38 1.32 -6.08
N HIS A 79 4.69 1.51 -5.99
CA HIS A 79 5.29 2.52 -5.13
C HIS A 79 5.75 3.72 -5.94
N VAL A 80 5.49 4.92 -5.46
CA VAL A 80 5.77 6.19 -6.13
C VAL A 80 6.59 7.08 -5.21
N GLU A 81 7.76 7.48 -5.69
CA GLU A 81 8.63 8.43 -5.03
C GLU A 81 8.87 9.67 -5.91
N VAL A 82 9.12 10.79 -5.26
CA VAL A 82 9.62 12.00 -5.92
C VAL A 82 11.12 12.10 -5.64
N ASP A 83 11.91 12.18 -6.71
CA ASP A 83 13.35 12.34 -6.65
C ASP A 83 13.70 13.62 -5.85
N PRO A 84 14.37 13.50 -4.70
CA PRO A 84 14.70 14.67 -3.88
C PRO A 84 15.77 15.56 -4.53
N ALA A 85 16.51 15.07 -5.52
CA ALA A 85 17.57 15.82 -6.21
C ALA A 85 17.05 16.66 -7.38
N GLN A 86 15.78 16.49 -7.78
CA GLN A 86 15.19 17.20 -8.92
C GLN A 86 13.87 17.88 -8.52
N PRO A 87 13.58 19.09 -9.04
CA PRO A 87 12.29 19.74 -8.79
C PRO A 87 11.13 18.89 -9.30
N PHE A 88 10.10 18.70 -8.47
CA PHE A 88 8.87 18.04 -8.89
C PHE A 88 8.05 18.94 -9.80
N ALA A 89 7.81 18.51 -11.05
CA ALA A 89 7.08 19.33 -12.02
C ALA A 89 5.55 19.25 -11.86
N GLY A 90 5.01 18.13 -11.38
CA GLY A 90 3.57 17.94 -11.12
C GLY A 90 2.70 18.09 -12.37
N THR A 91 3.18 17.65 -13.54
CA THR A 91 2.50 17.89 -14.82
C THR A 91 1.36 16.91 -15.09
N ASP A 92 0.46 17.29 -15.99
CA ASP A 92 -0.59 16.40 -16.49
C ASP A 92 -0.03 15.13 -17.15
N GLU A 93 1.13 15.23 -17.80
CA GLU A 93 1.83 14.09 -18.37
C GLU A 93 2.27 13.10 -17.27
N GLN A 94 2.84 13.61 -16.17
CA GLN A 94 3.22 12.75 -15.03
C GLN A 94 2.00 12.06 -14.43
N ARG A 95 0.88 12.78 -14.28
CA ARG A 95 -0.39 12.23 -13.78
C ARG A 95 -0.92 11.15 -14.71
N ASN A 96 -1.02 11.43 -16.01
CA ASN A 96 -1.54 10.51 -17.02
C ASN A 96 -0.68 9.25 -17.10
N ARG A 97 0.65 9.40 -17.05
CA ARG A 97 1.55 8.26 -17.10
C ARG A 97 1.44 7.37 -15.86
N LEU A 98 1.31 7.97 -14.66
CA LEU A 98 1.05 7.19 -13.44
C LEU A 98 -0.28 6.45 -13.52
N ARG A 99 -1.36 7.12 -13.97
CA ARG A 99 -2.66 6.49 -14.22
C ARG A 99 -2.54 5.27 -15.12
N ASP A 100 -1.89 5.43 -16.27
CA ASP A 100 -1.78 4.36 -17.26
C ASP A 100 -0.97 3.17 -16.73
N LEU A 101 0.06 3.43 -15.91
CA LEU A 101 0.84 2.37 -15.24
C LEU A 101 -0.02 1.59 -14.23
N VAL A 102 -0.84 2.29 -13.42
CA VAL A 102 -1.71 1.66 -12.44
C VAL A 102 -2.81 0.83 -13.11
N VAL A 103 -3.46 1.39 -14.14
CA VAL A 103 -4.51 0.69 -14.90
C VAL A 103 -3.93 -0.53 -15.61
N ALA A 104 -2.77 -0.40 -16.25
CA ALA A 104 -2.12 -1.54 -16.90
C ALA A 104 -1.79 -2.66 -15.90
N GLU A 105 -1.27 -2.32 -14.71
CA GLU A 105 -0.96 -3.32 -13.68
C GLU A 105 -2.22 -4.02 -13.15
N ALA A 106 -3.32 -3.27 -12.97
CA ALA A 106 -4.60 -3.84 -12.54
C ALA A 106 -5.18 -4.84 -13.56
N LEU A 107 -4.98 -4.61 -14.86
CA LEU A 107 -5.53 -5.44 -15.94
C LEU A 107 -4.69 -6.69 -16.25
N VAL A 108 -3.38 -6.65 -16.01
CA VAL A 108 -2.49 -7.80 -16.24
C VAL A 108 -2.73 -8.91 -15.21
N ALA A 109 -3.24 -8.54 -14.04
CA ALA A 109 -3.29 -9.43 -12.91
C ALA A 109 -4.51 -10.38 -12.98
N ARG A 110 -4.29 -11.70 -13.12
CA ARG A 110 -5.27 -12.74 -12.74
C ARG A 110 -5.43 -12.84 -11.20
N ARG A 111 -5.36 -11.69 -10.54
CA ARG A 111 -5.31 -11.51 -9.08
C ARG A 111 -6.70 -11.06 -8.60
N PRO A 112 -6.94 -11.02 -7.27
CA PRO A 112 -8.12 -10.36 -6.74
C PRO A 112 -8.26 -8.96 -7.31
N PRO A 113 -9.48 -8.43 -7.45
CA PRO A 113 -9.72 -7.12 -8.04
C PRO A 113 -9.39 -6.02 -7.01
N LEU A 114 -8.11 -5.93 -6.64
CA LEU A 114 -7.56 -4.98 -5.68
C LEU A 114 -6.15 -4.62 -6.12
N ILE A 115 -5.88 -3.33 -6.29
CA ILE A 115 -4.54 -2.77 -6.50
C ILE A 115 -4.24 -1.74 -5.42
N GLN A 116 -2.99 -1.69 -4.97
CA GLN A 116 -2.54 -0.68 -4.02
C GLN A 116 -1.57 0.29 -4.67
N LEU A 117 -1.83 1.59 -4.48
CA LEU A 117 -0.93 2.68 -4.80
C LEU A 117 -0.30 3.20 -3.51
N ASP A 118 1.01 3.05 -3.39
CA ASP A 118 1.78 3.70 -2.35
C ASP A 118 2.51 4.91 -2.90
N PHE A 119 2.10 6.12 -2.52
CA PHE A 119 2.73 7.35 -3.02
C PHE A 119 3.15 8.22 -1.83
N GLU A 120 4.46 8.29 -1.60
CA GLU A 120 5.09 9.15 -0.60
C GLU A 120 5.08 10.64 -1.01
N ALA A 121 3.89 11.21 -1.13
CA ALA A 121 3.74 12.63 -1.43
C ALA A 121 4.09 13.50 -0.19
N ARG A 122 4.61 14.70 -0.45
CA ARG A 122 4.75 15.78 0.54
C ARG A 122 3.46 16.60 0.59
N GLN A 123 3.31 17.47 1.60
CA GLN A 123 2.16 18.36 1.69
C GLN A 123 1.96 19.22 0.43
N SER A 124 3.05 19.75 -0.15
CA SER A 124 3.01 20.52 -1.40
C SER A 124 2.55 19.72 -2.63
N GLN A 125 2.55 18.40 -2.55
CA GLN A 125 2.21 17.49 -3.64
C GLN A 125 0.79 16.93 -3.52
N ARG A 126 0.05 17.26 -2.45
CA ARG A 126 -1.31 16.74 -2.22
C ARG A 126 -2.28 17.01 -3.37
N ARG A 127 -2.24 18.22 -3.96
CA ARG A 127 -3.10 18.55 -5.10
C ARG A 127 -2.85 17.62 -6.29
N PHE A 128 -1.58 17.36 -6.60
CA PHE A 128 -1.21 16.41 -7.66
C PHE A 128 -1.64 14.99 -7.29
N TRP A 129 -1.38 14.57 -6.05
CA TRP A 129 -1.75 13.26 -5.54
C TRP A 129 -3.26 13.00 -5.67
N THR A 130 -4.11 13.94 -5.24
CA THR A 130 -5.57 13.80 -5.33
C THR A 130 -6.03 13.71 -6.79
N ALA A 131 -5.49 14.58 -7.65
CA ALA A 131 -5.79 14.54 -9.07
C ALA A 131 -5.36 13.22 -9.73
N ALA A 132 -4.22 12.65 -9.32
CA ALA A 132 -3.75 11.35 -9.80
C ALA A 132 -4.67 10.21 -9.34
N VAL A 133 -5.06 10.17 -8.07
CA VAL A 133 -6.00 9.16 -7.55
C VAL A 133 -7.35 9.24 -8.26
N GLN A 134 -7.86 10.45 -8.50
CA GLN A 134 -9.08 10.64 -9.27
C GLN A 134 -8.95 10.12 -10.70
N ALA A 135 -7.89 10.52 -11.42
CA ALA A 135 -7.66 10.07 -12.79
C ALA A 135 -7.47 8.55 -12.90
N ILE A 136 -6.87 7.92 -11.88
CA ILE A 136 -6.77 6.46 -11.75
C ILE A 136 -8.16 5.85 -11.59
N ARG A 137 -8.94 6.33 -10.62
CA ARG A 137 -10.25 5.77 -10.32
C ARG A 137 -11.19 5.83 -11.54
N GLU A 138 -11.17 6.94 -12.27
CA GLU A 138 -11.96 7.15 -13.50
C GLU A 138 -11.64 6.15 -14.63
N ARG A 139 -10.46 5.52 -14.62
CA ARG A 139 -10.03 4.56 -15.65
C ARG A 139 -9.98 3.12 -15.19
N LEU A 140 -9.91 2.87 -13.90
CA LEU A 140 -9.94 1.52 -13.36
C LEU A 140 -11.35 0.91 -13.53
N PRO A 141 -11.46 -0.37 -13.96
CA PRO A 141 -12.75 -1.08 -13.96
C PRO A 141 -13.44 -0.97 -12.61
N THR A 142 -14.77 -0.88 -12.63
CA THR A 142 -15.61 -0.70 -11.43
C THR A 142 -15.45 -1.83 -10.41
N GLU A 143 -15.07 -3.01 -10.88
CA GLU A 143 -14.87 -4.20 -10.05
C GLU A 143 -13.53 -4.14 -9.31
N VAL A 144 -12.54 -3.42 -9.85
CA VAL A 144 -11.20 -3.29 -9.25
C VAL A 144 -11.23 -2.24 -8.15
N ARG A 145 -10.98 -2.69 -6.92
CA ARG A 145 -10.79 -1.83 -5.75
C ARG A 145 -9.43 -1.13 -5.81
N LEU A 146 -9.41 0.16 -5.49
CA LEU A 146 -8.23 0.99 -5.36
C LEU A 146 -7.94 1.25 -3.88
N SER A 147 -6.86 0.66 -3.37
CA SER A 147 -6.30 1.01 -2.06
C SER A 147 -5.17 2.02 -2.24
N VAL A 148 -5.12 3.05 -1.40
CA VAL A 148 -4.03 4.03 -1.40
C VAL A 148 -3.38 4.09 -0.03
N THR A 149 -2.07 4.31 0.02
CA THR A 149 -1.41 4.65 1.28
C THR A 149 -1.43 6.16 1.52
N ALA A 150 -1.41 6.56 2.78
CA ALA A 150 -1.23 7.95 3.19
C ALA A 150 -0.38 8.00 4.45
N LEU A 151 0.41 9.07 4.64
CA LEU A 151 1.10 9.27 5.92
C LEU A 151 0.06 9.35 7.04
N ALA A 152 0.31 8.66 8.17
CA ALA A 152 -0.64 8.65 9.28
C ALA A 152 -0.98 10.08 9.75
N SER A 153 -0.03 11.01 9.74
CA SER A 153 -0.28 12.42 10.06
C SER A 153 -1.29 13.13 9.14
N TRP A 154 -1.61 12.57 7.98
CA TRP A 154 -2.65 13.07 7.08
C TRP A 154 -4.02 12.50 7.42
N CYS A 155 -4.06 11.29 7.97
CA CYS A 155 -5.29 10.60 8.34
C CYS A 155 -5.91 11.17 9.62
N PHE A 156 -5.17 11.97 10.39
CA PHE A 156 -5.62 12.57 11.65
C PHE A 156 -5.43 14.09 11.62
N GLY A 157 -6.53 14.82 11.75
CA GLY A 157 -6.54 16.28 11.93
C GLY A 157 -6.88 17.12 10.69
N ASP A 158 -6.62 16.61 9.47
CA ASP A 158 -6.93 17.30 8.21
C ASP A 158 -7.90 16.46 7.37
N ARG A 159 -8.96 17.08 6.83
CA ARG A 159 -10.08 16.38 6.15
C ARG A 159 -9.89 16.18 4.65
N TRP A 160 -8.79 16.64 4.06
CA TRP A 160 -8.60 16.58 2.61
C TRP A 160 -8.62 15.15 2.02
N LEU A 161 -8.40 14.11 2.83
CA LEU A 161 -8.52 12.71 2.41
C LEU A 161 -9.98 12.21 2.33
N ALA A 162 -10.96 12.94 2.89
CA ALA A 162 -12.35 12.49 2.99
C ALA A 162 -13.07 12.40 1.63
N GLU A 163 -12.59 13.14 0.63
CA GLU A 163 -13.20 13.20 -0.71
C GLU A 163 -12.39 12.42 -1.76
N VAL A 164 -11.36 11.69 -1.33
CA VAL A 164 -10.50 10.93 -2.23
C VAL A 164 -11.24 9.69 -2.73
N PRO A 165 -11.33 9.46 -4.05
CA PRO A 165 -12.12 8.37 -4.61
C PRO A 165 -11.33 7.05 -4.60
N ALA A 166 -10.91 6.62 -3.40
CA ALA A 166 -10.26 5.34 -3.14
C ALA A 166 -11.15 4.47 -2.24
N ASP A 167 -11.15 3.16 -2.49
CA ASP A 167 -11.94 2.18 -1.74
C ASP A 167 -11.36 1.91 -0.34
N GLU A 168 -10.08 2.21 -0.15
CA GLU A 168 -9.37 2.10 1.12
C GLU A 168 -8.23 3.12 1.20
N ILE A 169 -8.05 3.72 2.37
CA ILE A 169 -6.87 4.52 2.72
C ILE A 169 -6.12 3.83 3.85
N VAL A 170 -4.89 3.41 3.60
CA VAL A 170 -4.03 2.68 4.53
C VAL A 170 -3.03 3.65 5.16
N PRO A 171 -3.12 3.92 6.48
CA PRO A 171 -2.18 4.83 7.15
C PRO A 171 -0.80 4.19 7.28
N MET A 172 0.22 4.96 6.90
CA MET A 172 1.63 4.61 7.08
C MET A 172 2.18 5.27 8.33
N TYR A 173 2.68 4.47 9.27
CA TYR A 173 3.19 4.94 10.56
C TYR A 173 4.69 5.24 10.55
N PHE A 174 5.21 5.73 9.43
CA PHE A 174 6.60 6.13 9.26
C PHE A 174 6.82 7.59 9.66
N ARG A 175 8.06 7.90 10.04
CA ARG A 175 8.52 9.27 10.30
C ARG A 175 7.71 10.02 11.39
N LEU A 176 6.95 9.30 12.23
CA LEU A 176 6.14 9.88 13.33
C LEU A 176 6.95 10.19 14.60
N GLY A 177 8.19 9.71 14.72
CA GLY A 177 9.03 9.88 15.91
C GLY A 177 8.28 9.47 17.19
N LYS A 178 8.36 10.30 18.23
CA LYS A 178 7.69 10.08 19.53
C LYS A 178 6.15 10.07 19.44
N ALA A 179 5.56 10.62 18.37
CA ALA A 179 4.10 10.70 18.21
C ALA A 179 3.47 9.37 17.74
N ARG A 180 4.27 8.38 17.32
CA ARG A 180 3.79 7.09 16.78
C ARG A 180 2.79 6.40 17.69
N GLU A 181 3.10 6.26 18.98
CA GLU A 181 2.25 5.56 19.94
C GLU A 181 0.91 6.28 20.15
N ALA A 182 0.91 7.62 20.14
CA ALA A 182 -0.30 8.42 20.23
C ALA A 182 -1.20 8.22 19.02
N PHE A 183 -0.63 8.17 17.80
CA PHE A 183 -1.37 7.89 16.57
C PHE A 183 -1.95 6.48 16.57
N ILE A 184 -1.19 5.46 16.96
CA ILE A 184 -1.70 4.08 17.05
C ILE A 184 -2.82 3.97 18.07
N ALA A 185 -2.68 4.61 19.23
CA ALA A 185 -3.71 4.62 20.26
C ALA A 185 -4.98 5.34 19.81
N GLN A 186 -4.85 6.43 19.04
CA GLN A 186 -5.99 7.14 18.45
C GLN A 186 -6.74 6.26 17.46
N CYS A 187 -6.04 5.54 16.58
CA CYS A 187 -6.67 4.56 15.68
C CYS A 187 -7.47 3.50 16.43
N GLY A 188 -6.94 2.99 17.55
CA GLY A 188 -7.65 2.01 18.38
C GLY A 188 -8.95 2.55 18.98
N ARG A 189 -8.94 3.83 19.43
CA ARG A 189 -10.13 4.49 19.99
C ARG A 189 -11.22 4.72 18.94
N ASP A 190 -10.83 5.22 17.76
CA ASP A 190 -11.77 5.51 16.68
C ASP A 190 -12.38 4.22 16.07
N SER A 191 -11.81 3.05 16.38
CA SER A 191 -12.26 1.73 15.92
C SER A 191 -13.16 0.96 16.92
N GLY A 192 -13.46 1.51 18.11
CA GLY A 192 -14.44 0.94 19.05
C GLY A 192 -14.06 -0.38 19.77
N ALA A 193 -12.79 -0.78 19.80
CA ALA A 193 -12.34 -1.98 20.53
C ALA A 193 -11.29 -1.63 21.59
N ALA A 194 -11.45 -2.17 22.81
CA ALA A 194 -10.45 -2.07 23.86
C ALA A 194 -9.11 -2.69 23.39
N LEU A 195 -8.06 -1.87 23.35
CA LEU A 195 -6.68 -2.31 23.08
C LEU A 195 -6.21 -3.20 24.25
N PRO A 196 -5.66 -4.42 24.02
CA PRO A 196 -5.09 -5.19 25.11
C PRO A 196 -3.85 -4.49 25.68
N ARG A 197 -3.85 -4.28 27.00
CA ARG A 197 -2.72 -3.72 27.76
C ARG A 197 -1.49 -4.60 27.58
N GLY A 198 -0.38 -4.00 27.17
CA GLY A 198 0.89 -4.71 27.01
C GLY A 198 1.46 -5.16 28.36
N THR A 199 1.63 -6.47 28.54
CA THR A 199 2.58 -6.99 29.54
C THR A 199 3.98 -7.12 28.90
N ARG A 200 5.00 -6.70 29.66
CA ARG A 200 6.41 -6.92 29.34
C ARG A 200 6.75 -8.38 29.62
N ARG A 201 7.16 -9.15 28.60
CA ARG A 201 8.23 -10.16 28.72
C ARG A 201 8.67 -10.66 27.34
N GLY A 202 9.96 -10.53 27.05
CA GLY A 202 10.62 -11.19 25.92
C GLY A 202 10.41 -10.53 24.55
N GLY A 203 11.50 -10.11 23.92
CA GLY A 203 11.49 -9.41 22.63
C GLY A 203 10.84 -10.21 21.50
N ARG A 204 9.88 -9.56 20.83
CA ARG A 204 9.30 -9.76 19.47
C ARG A 204 7.92 -9.10 19.51
N ARG A 205 7.62 -8.11 18.66
CA ARG A 205 6.29 -7.48 18.61
C ARG A 205 5.76 -7.37 17.19
N ALA A 206 4.60 -8.01 16.98
CA ALA A 206 3.70 -7.85 15.86
C ALA A 206 2.59 -6.85 16.22
N ALA A 207 1.97 -6.22 15.23
CA ALA A 207 0.79 -5.35 15.41
C ALA A 207 -0.33 -5.78 14.44
N VAL A 208 -1.58 -5.74 14.94
CA VAL A 208 -2.84 -6.16 14.30
C VAL A 208 -3.78 -4.95 14.24
N ALA A 209 -4.68 -4.84 13.25
CA ALA A 209 -5.64 -3.73 13.09
C ALA A 209 -7.07 -4.14 13.39
N GLY A 210 -7.79 -3.17 13.97
CA GLY A 210 -9.22 -2.97 13.80
C GLY A 210 -9.48 -1.73 12.95
N GLY A 211 -10.72 -1.59 12.47
CA GLY A 211 -11.13 -0.60 11.49
C GLY A 211 -12.19 0.40 11.94
N LEU A 212 -12.20 1.56 11.27
CA LEU A 212 -13.33 2.51 11.21
C LEU A 212 -14.48 1.92 10.39
N ALA A 213 -15.64 1.66 11.02
CA ALA A 213 -16.87 1.26 10.35
C ALA A 213 -17.66 2.51 9.90
N GLY A 214 -17.89 2.64 8.60
CA GLY A 214 -19.01 3.39 8.04
C GLY A 214 -20.15 2.42 7.75
N THR A 215 -21.34 2.70 8.27
CA THR A 215 -22.54 1.88 8.14
C THR A 215 -22.98 1.74 6.68
N THR A 216 -22.79 0.57 6.09
CA THR A 216 -23.73 -0.23 5.26
C THR A 216 -22.94 -1.38 4.64
N GLY A 217 -23.54 -2.58 4.66
CA GLY A 217 -22.81 -3.85 4.59
C GLY A 217 -21.96 -4.05 3.33
N SER A 218 -20.70 -4.45 3.54
CA SER A 218 -19.96 -5.39 2.68
C SER A 218 -18.64 -5.72 3.36
N GLY A 219 -18.35 -7.01 3.51
CA GLY A 219 -17.15 -7.53 4.18
C GLY A 219 -15.87 -7.12 3.46
N HIS A 220 -15.15 -6.15 4.01
CA HIS A 220 -13.89 -5.66 3.46
C HIS A 220 -12.77 -5.84 4.47
N ALA A 221 -11.76 -6.61 4.06
CA ALA A 221 -10.58 -6.88 4.84
C ALA A 221 -9.55 -5.74 4.67
N ARG A 222 -8.90 -5.40 5.79
CA ARG A 222 -8.18 -4.13 6.03
C ARG A 222 -6.68 -4.36 6.14
N LEU A 223 -5.88 -3.55 5.45
CA LEU A 223 -4.43 -3.73 5.36
C LEU A 223 -3.67 -3.11 6.55
N LEU A 224 -2.68 -3.81 7.12
CA LEU A 224 -1.74 -3.22 8.08
C LEU A 224 -0.28 -3.51 7.78
N GLN A 225 0.54 -2.55 8.19
CA GLN A 225 1.96 -2.48 7.96
C GLN A 225 2.77 -3.31 8.98
N ARG A 226 3.64 -4.19 8.48
CA ARG A 226 4.83 -4.71 9.19
C ARG A 226 6.04 -4.52 8.29
N GLU A 227 6.91 -3.57 8.64
CA GLU A 227 8.29 -3.54 8.11
C GLU A 227 9.20 -4.32 9.06
N GLU A 228 10.01 -5.21 8.52
CA GLU A 228 11.16 -5.74 9.26
C GLU A 228 12.28 -4.69 9.16
N SER A 229 12.45 -3.91 10.23
CA SER A 229 13.59 -3.02 10.38
C SER A 229 14.81 -3.84 10.81
N GLU A 230 15.87 -3.82 10.01
CA GLU A 230 17.23 -3.97 10.52
C GLU A 230 18.02 -2.69 10.21
N ASP A 231 18.31 -1.98 11.29
CA ASP A 231 19.41 -1.04 11.53
C ASP A 231 20.36 -0.73 10.35
N SER A 232 20.31 0.50 9.84
CA SER A 232 21.46 1.18 9.20
C SER A 232 21.19 2.68 9.05
N ALA A 233 21.20 3.39 10.18
CA ALA A 233 21.37 4.84 10.22
C ALA A 233 22.54 5.22 11.14
N ARG A 234 23.73 4.69 10.82
CA ARG A 234 25.02 5.25 11.29
C ARG A 234 26.11 4.97 10.24
N SER A 235 26.16 5.80 9.21
CA SER A 235 27.43 6.19 8.58
C SER A 235 27.13 7.35 7.63
N ASN A 236 27.24 8.57 8.15
CA ASN A 236 27.53 9.79 7.39
C ASN A 236 27.84 10.89 8.42
N ALA A 237 28.93 10.70 9.14
CA ALA A 237 29.65 11.80 9.74
C ALA A 237 30.76 12.17 8.75
N HIS A 238 30.63 13.33 8.12
CA HIS A 238 31.72 13.99 7.41
C HIS A 238 32.90 14.19 8.39
N PRO A 239 34.15 13.87 8.01
CA PRO A 239 35.30 14.34 8.78
C PRO A 239 35.48 15.84 8.51
N GLU A 240 35.42 16.63 9.58
CA GLU A 240 35.79 18.04 9.55
C GLU A 240 37.24 18.20 9.11
N THR A 241 37.43 19.05 8.10
CA THR A 241 38.73 19.57 7.66
C THR A 241 39.34 20.41 8.79
N ARG A 242 40.42 19.91 9.40
CA ARG A 242 41.29 20.71 10.26
C ARG A 242 42.47 21.20 9.41
N SER A 243 42.43 22.47 9.02
CA SER A 243 43.59 23.20 8.49
C SER A 243 44.13 24.10 9.59
N GLY A 244 45.45 24.06 9.81
CA GLY A 244 46.14 24.89 10.81
C GLY A 244 47.51 24.32 11.17
N VAL A 245 48.49 24.56 10.29
CA VAL A 245 49.96 24.47 10.49
C VAL A 245 50.41 25.86 10.97
N PRO A 246 51.41 26.04 11.87
CA PRO A 246 52.79 25.55 11.76
C PRO A 246 53.15 24.35 12.63
#